data_AF-A0A4Y9Y364-F1
#
_entry.id   AF-A0A4Y9Y364-F1
#
_cell.length_a   1.000
_cell.length_b   1.000
_cell.length_c   1.000
_cell.angle_alpha   90.00
_cell.angle_beta   90.00
_cell.angle_gamma   90.00
#
_symmetry.space_group_name_H-M   'P 1'
#
loop_
_entity.id
_entity.type
_entity.pdbx_description
1 polymer ?
#
loop_
_entity_poly.entity_id
_entity_poly.type
_entity_poly.pdbx_seq_one_letter_code
_entity_poly.pdbx_strand_id
1 'polypeptide(L)'
;MIWINRLEAVHAVHVDRIVVFRDGVSEGEYDKVMLQEVAAIEEAWSEFTKPLIKEFLPPKLSYIVVGKRHHIRFFPAEGMSRDDSVDRSSNFTAGLVVDQGITDPRVSQNFYLQSHGGIKGTSRSGHYIVLRDDNQFPTTMWEHVAFYLCHVYSRASRSVSIPAPVYYADV
;
A
#
# COMPACT_ATOMS: atom_id res chain seq x y z
N MET A 1 13.57 -10.17 9.23
CA MET A 1 14.19 -11.51 9.42
C MET A 1 13.21 -12.68 9.41
N ILE A 2 12.00 -12.62 10.00
CA ILE A 2 11.08 -13.79 10.07
C ILE A 2 10.44 -14.18 8.73
N TRP A 3 10.20 -13.22 7.83
CA TRP A 3 9.46 -13.49 6.58
C TRP A 3 10.27 -14.29 5.55
N ILE A 4 11.59 -14.11 5.51
CA ILE A 4 12.46 -14.75 4.53
C ILE A 4 12.58 -16.26 4.76
N ASN A 5 12.83 -16.69 6.01
CA ASN A 5 12.98 -18.11 6.33
C ASN A 5 11.70 -18.93 6.13
N ARG A 6 10.52 -18.27 6.14
CA ARG A 6 9.24 -18.94 5.86
C ARG A 6 9.03 -19.18 4.36
N LEU A 7 9.69 -18.43 3.48
CA LEU A 7 9.60 -18.65 2.03
C LEU A 7 10.19 -20.01 1.64
N GLU A 8 11.32 -20.41 2.23
CA GLU A 8 11.93 -21.74 1.99
C GLU A 8 11.01 -22.90 2.38
N ALA A 9 10.31 -22.77 3.51
CA ALA A 9 9.50 -23.86 4.07
C ALA A 9 8.23 -24.14 3.27
N VAL A 10 7.73 -23.15 2.51
CA VAL A 10 6.45 -23.27 1.79
C VAL A 10 6.67 -23.50 0.30
N HIS A 11 7.69 -22.88 -0.31
CA HIS A 11 7.92 -22.97 -1.73
C HIS A 11 9.40 -22.78 -2.09
N ALA A 12 10.00 -23.75 -2.80
CA ALA A 12 11.31 -23.60 -3.44
C ALA A 12 11.26 -22.60 -4.63
N VAL A 13 10.74 -21.40 -4.38
CA VAL A 13 10.34 -20.43 -5.40
C VAL A 13 11.28 -19.24 -5.39
N HIS A 14 11.79 -18.96 -6.59
CA HIS A 14 12.47 -17.72 -6.90
C HIS A 14 11.52 -16.54 -6.66
N VAL A 15 11.93 -15.60 -5.80
CA VAL A 15 11.18 -14.37 -5.58
C VAL A 15 11.73 -13.31 -6.52
N ASP A 16 10.93 -12.91 -7.51
CA ASP A 16 11.31 -11.85 -8.46
C ASP A 16 11.07 -10.44 -7.92
N ARG A 17 10.10 -10.29 -7.00
CA ARG A 17 9.57 -8.99 -6.56
C ARG A 17 9.21 -9.01 -5.09
N ILE A 18 9.52 -7.91 -4.41
CA ILE A 18 9.08 -7.62 -3.05
C ILE A 18 8.28 -6.32 -3.09
N VAL A 19 7.07 -6.35 -2.52
CA VAL A 19 6.23 -5.17 -2.36
C VAL A 19 6.02 -4.93 -0.88
N VAL A 20 6.38 -3.74 -0.40
CA VAL A 20 6.24 -3.33 1.00
C VAL A 20 5.19 -2.24 1.10
N PHE A 21 4.16 -2.48 1.90
CA PHE A 21 3.24 -1.45 2.35
C PHE A 21 3.59 -1.05 3.78
N ARG A 22 4.09 0.17 3.96
CA ARG A 22 4.56 0.70 5.25
C ARG A 22 3.60 1.74 5.81
N ASP A 23 2.91 1.43 6.89
CA ASP A 23 2.10 2.43 7.62
C ASP A 23 2.88 3.09 8.75
N GLY A 24 2.53 4.31 9.15
CA GLY A 24 3.08 4.94 10.35
C GLY A 24 4.37 5.72 10.12
N VAL A 25 4.55 6.29 8.93
CA VAL A 25 5.68 7.15 8.57
C VAL A 25 5.17 8.53 8.19
N SER A 26 5.72 9.57 8.82
CA SER A 26 5.41 10.96 8.46
C SER A 26 6.29 11.44 7.31
N GLU A 27 5.88 12.51 6.62
CA GLU A 27 6.60 13.06 5.47
C GLU A 27 8.06 13.42 5.77
N GLY A 28 8.35 13.94 6.97
CA GLY A 28 9.70 14.27 7.40
C GLY A 28 10.60 13.06 7.67
N GLU A 29 10.06 11.84 7.62
CA GLU A 29 10.78 10.60 7.91
C GLU A 29 11.05 9.78 6.64
N TYR A 30 10.59 10.20 5.46
CA TYR A 30 10.73 9.45 4.22
C TYR A 30 12.19 9.12 3.89
N ASP A 31 13.08 10.11 3.93
CA ASP A 31 14.52 9.88 3.67
C ASP A 31 15.14 8.91 4.69
N LYS A 32 14.73 9.01 5.95
CA LYS A 32 15.22 8.16 7.03
C LYS A 32 14.79 6.70 6.82
N VAL A 33 13.52 6.45 6.52
CA VAL A 33 13.05 5.07 6.30
C VAL A 33 13.63 4.49 5.01
N MET A 34 13.85 5.30 3.99
CA MET A 34 14.55 4.88 2.77
C MET A 34 16.01 4.53 3.04
N LEU A 35 16.70 5.23 3.93
CA LEU A 35 18.08 4.91 4.28
C LEU A 35 18.19 3.68 5.20
N GLN A 36 17.23 3.49 6.11
CA GLN A 36 17.32 2.46 7.15
C GLN A 36 16.58 1.17 6.79
N GLU A 37 15.29 1.25 6.45
CA GLU A 37 14.45 0.06 6.27
C GLU A 37 14.72 -0.63 4.94
N VAL A 38 14.90 0.14 3.87
CA VAL A 38 15.22 -0.42 2.55
C VAL A 38 16.60 -1.07 2.53
N ALA A 39 17.61 -0.43 3.13
CA ALA A 39 18.94 -1.03 3.28
C ALA A 39 18.88 -2.34 4.08
N ALA A 40 18.09 -2.39 5.17
CA ALA A 40 17.91 -3.61 5.96
C ALA A 40 17.19 -4.72 5.19
N ILE A 41 16.28 -4.40 4.27
CA ILE A 41 15.62 -5.38 3.39
C ILE A 41 16.65 -5.98 2.42
N GLU A 42 17.48 -5.15 1.80
CA GLU A 42 18.53 -5.58 0.86
C GLU A 42 19.60 -6.42 1.56
N GLU A 43 20.03 -6.00 2.75
CA GLU A 43 20.95 -6.76 3.59
C GLU A 43 20.36 -8.12 3.97
N ALA A 44 19.11 -8.15 4.43
CA ALA A 44 18.45 -9.41 4.79
C ALA A 44 18.32 -10.36 3.60
N TRP A 45 18.06 -9.85 2.39
CA TRP A 45 18.05 -10.68 1.17
C TRP A 45 19.44 -11.19 0.81
N SER A 46 20.46 -10.34 0.91
CA SER A 46 21.86 -10.73 0.70
C SER A 46 22.25 -11.86 1.66
N GLU A 47 21.98 -11.69 2.96
CA GLU A 47 22.27 -12.71 3.98
C GLU A 47 21.56 -14.04 3.71
N PHE A 48 20.30 -13.98 3.27
CA PHE A 48 19.53 -15.16 2.93
C PHE A 48 20.05 -15.93 1.72
N THR A 49 20.56 -15.21 0.71
CA THR A 49 21.04 -15.83 -0.52
C THR A 49 22.49 -16.33 -0.42
N LYS A 50 23.30 -15.80 0.51
CA LYS A 50 24.69 -16.26 0.77
C LYS A 50 24.87 -17.79 0.87
N PRO A 51 24.04 -18.55 1.61
CA PRO A 51 24.20 -20.00 1.74
C PRO A 51 23.69 -20.81 0.53
N LEU A 52 23.01 -20.18 -0.43
CA LEU A 52 22.40 -20.88 -1.56
C LEU A 52 23.45 -21.16 -2.65
N ILE A 53 23.46 -22.40 -3.17
CA ILE A 53 24.40 -22.85 -4.21
C ILE A 53 24.22 -22.10 -5.55
N LYS A 54 23.05 -21.47 -5.73
CA LYS A 54 22.69 -20.73 -6.93
C LYS A 54 22.71 -19.23 -6.65
N GLU A 55 23.39 -18.46 -7.50
CA GLU A 55 23.29 -17.00 -7.49
C GLU A 55 21.86 -16.59 -7.83
N PHE A 56 21.15 -16.03 -6.86
CA PHE A 56 19.86 -15.40 -7.08
C PHE A 56 20.05 -13.89 -7.20
N LEU A 57 19.53 -13.32 -8.27
CA LEU A 57 19.47 -11.86 -8.39
C LEU A 57 18.59 -11.28 -7.28
N PRO A 58 18.92 -10.07 -6.77
CA PRO A 58 18.05 -9.39 -5.83
C PRO A 58 16.68 -9.11 -6.46
N PRO A 59 15.57 -9.34 -5.74
CA PRO A 59 14.24 -9.06 -6.22
C PRO A 59 14.07 -7.54 -6.40
N LYS A 60 13.22 -7.17 -7.36
CA LYS A 60 12.81 -5.77 -7.52
C LYS A 60 11.97 -5.34 -6.33
N LEU A 61 12.35 -4.24 -5.69
CA LEU A 61 11.65 -3.70 -4.53
C LEU A 61 10.72 -2.55 -4.92
N SER A 62 9.48 -2.64 -4.45
CA SER A 62 8.53 -1.52 -4.46
C SER A 62 8.12 -1.19 -3.02
N TYR A 63 8.35 0.05 -2.60
CA TYR A 63 8.16 0.52 -1.24
C TYR A 63 7.12 1.65 -1.22
N ILE A 64 5.94 1.33 -0.68
CA ILE A 64 4.78 2.21 -0.67
C ILE A 64 4.44 2.55 0.79
N VAL A 65 4.50 3.84 1.13
CA VAL A 65 4.03 4.35 2.41
C VAL A 65 2.51 4.52 2.37
N VAL A 66 1.83 4.10 3.43
CA VAL A 66 0.37 4.23 3.61
C VAL A 66 0.10 5.19 4.77
N GLY A 67 -0.41 6.38 4.46
CA GLY A 67 -0.86 7.37 5.43
C GLY A 67 -2.35 7.26 5.70
N LYS A 68 -2.74 6.69 6.85
CA LYS A 68 -4.16 6.57 7.28
C LYS A 68 -4.67 7.74 8.13
N ARG A 69 -3.78 8.66 8.53
CA ARG A 69 -4.09 9.80 9.40
C ARG A 69 -3.66 11.11 8.73
N HIS A 70 -4.59 11.75 8.02
CA HIS A 70 -4.41 13.06 7.42
C HIS A 70 -5.70 13.89 7.48
N HIS A 71 -5.61 15.15 7.07
CA HIS A 71 -6.72 16.12 7.14
C HIS A 71 -7.60 16.17 5.88
N ILE A 72 -7.16 15.60 4.75
CA ILE A 72 -7.94 15.55 3.50
C ILE A 72 -9.19 14.68 3.63
N ARG A 73 -10.34 15.18 3.14
CA ARG A 73 -11.63 14.48 3.05
C ARG A 73 -12.23 14.70 1.67
N PHE A 74 -12.90 13.68 1.15
CA PHE A 74 -13.58 13.71 -0.14
C PHE A 74 -15.08 13.68 0.05
N PHE A 75 -15.79 14.51 -0.71
CA PHE A 75 -17.24 14.60 -0.67
C PHE A 75 -17.79 14.44 -2.10
N PRO A 76 -18.87 13.66 -2.29
CA PRO A 76 -19.59 13.65 -3.55
C PRO A 76 -20.05 15.06 -3.94
N ALA A 77 -19.94 15.39 -5.23
CA ALA A 77 -20.46 16.65 -5.73
C ALA A 77 -22.00 16.68 -5.67
N GLU A 78 -22.57 17.88 -5.65
CA GLU A 78 -24.02 18.06 -5.69
C GLU A 78 -24.62 17.40 -6.94
N GLY A 79 -25.69 16.62 -6.75
CA GLY A 79 -26.34 15.88 -7.84
C GLY A 79 -25.76 14.49 -8.13
N MET A 80 -24.64 14.08 -7.50
CA MET A 80 -24.19 12.68 -7.57
C MET A 80 -25.21 11.77 -6.87
N SER A 81 -25.79 10.84 -7.62
CA SER A 81 -26.81 9.90 -7.13
C SER A 81 -26.18 8.58 -6.66
N ARG A 82 -27.02 7.76 -6.02
CA ARG A 82 -26.70 6.40 -5.53
C ARG A 82 -26.44 5.37 -6.64
N ASP A 83 -26.32 5.79 -7.89
CA ASP A 83 -26.07 4.94 -9.05
C ASP A 83 -24.60 4.47 -9.08
N ASP A 84 -24.15 3.84 -7.99
CA ASP A 84 -22.83 3.23 -7.75
C ASP A 84 -21.70 4.13 -7.26
N SER A 85 -21.90 5.45 -7.15
CA SER A 85 -20.82 6.37 -6.75
C SER A 85 -20.92 6.88 -5.31
N VAL A 86 -22.11 6.84 -4.70
CA VAL A 86 -22.37 7.32 -3.33
C VAL A 86 -23.05 6.24 -2.48
N ASP A 87 -22.54 6.02 -1.28
CA ASP A 87 -23.06 5.04 -0.33
C ASP A 87 -24.20 5.59 0.56
N ARG A 88 -24.70 4.74 1.46
CA ARG A 88 -25.83 5.08 2.34
C ARG A 88 -25.49 6.14 3.40
N SER A 89 -24.21 6.38 3.65
CA SER A 89 -23.68 7.34 4.62
C SER A 89 -23.26 8.66 3.98
N SER A 90 -23.58 8.87 2.69
CA SER A 90 -23.18 10.05 1.91
C SER A 90 -21.66 10.17 1.72
N ASN A 91 -20.94 9.04 1.78
CA ASN A 91 -19.55 8.95 1.33
C ASN A 91 -19.50 8.33 -0.07
N PHE A 92 -18.35 8.38 -0.73
CA PHE A 92 -18.14 7.57 -1.93
C PHE A 92 -18.27 6.08 -1.63
N THR A 93 -18.72 5.30 -2.62
CA THR A 93 -18.55 3.85 -2.59
C THR A 93 -17.07 3.47 -2.53
N ALA A 94 -16.79 2.23 -2.14
CA ALA A 94 -15.41 1.73 -2.11
C ALA A 94 -14.83 1.74 -3.53
N GLY A 95 -13.66 2.37 -3.72
CA GLY A 95 -12.95 2.41 -5.00
C GLY A 95 -12.64 3.81 -5.52
N LEU A 96 -13.03 4.90 -4.84
CA LEU A 96 -12.59 6.24 -5.23
C LEU A 96 -11.06 6.33 -5.18
N VAL A 97 -10.47 6.75 -6.29
CA VAL A 97 -9.06 7.11 -6.41
C VAL A 97 -8.95 8.60 -6.73
N VAL A 98 -7.99 9.29 -6.11
CA VAL A 98 -7.60 10.66 -6.45
C VAL A 98 -6.09 10.75 -6.54
N ASP A 99 -5.56 10.82 -7.75
CA ASP A 99 -4.13 10.84 -8.09
C ASP A 99 -3.68 12.18 -8.73
N GLN A 100 -4.61 13.12 -8.91
CA GLN A 100 -4.36 14.42 -9.56
C GLN A 100 -4.79 15.61 -8.68
N GLY A 101 -4.08 16.73 -8.86
CA GLY A 101 -4.44 18.06 -8.32
C GLY A 101 -4.08 18.30 -6.86
N ILE A 102 -4.41 17.37 -5.96
CA ILE A 102 -4.20 17.52 -4.51
C ILE A 102 -3.18 16.54 -3.92
N THR A 103 -2.46 15.84 -4.79
CA THR A 103 -1.37 14.91 -4.47
C THR A 103 -0.11 15.66 -4.02
N ASP A 104 0.81 14.97 -3.33
CA ASP A 104 2.08 15.56 -2.89
C ASP A 104 2.93 15.94 -4.12
N PRO A 105 3.26 17.23 -4.34
CA PRO A 105 4.01 17.66 -5.51
C PRO A 105 5.49 17.25 -5.47
N ARG A 106 6.01 16.81 -4.32
CA ARG A 106 7.41 16.40 -4.14
C ARG A 106 7.65 14.96 -4.58
N VAL A 107 6.59 14.14 -4.64
CA VAL A 107 6.69 12.72 -4.99
C VAL A 107 5.91 12.46 -6.27
N SER A 108 6.58 11.93 -7.29
CA SER A 108 6.00 11.75 -8.62
C SER A 108 4.86 10.73 -8.68
N GLN A 109 4.83 9.76 -7.76
CA GLN A 109 3.80 8.72 -7.69
C GLN A 109 3.17 8.69 -6.29
N ASN A 110 2.00 9.31 -6.17
CA ASN A 110 1.17 9.20 -4.99
C ASN A 110 -0.31 9.35 -5.35
N PHE A 111 -1.18 8.79 -4.51
CA PHE A 111 -2.63 8.81 -4.73
C PHE A 111 -3.39 8.62 -3.43
N TYR A 112 -4.60 9.14 -3.36
CA TYR A 112 -5.57 8.79 -2.32
C TYR A 112 -6.48 7.66 -2.81
N LEU A 113 -6.78 6.71 -1.94
CA LEU A 113 -7.72 5.62 -2.22
C LEU A 113 -8.72 5.48 -1.06
N GLN A 114 -10.02 5.66 -1.35
CA GLN A 114 -11.10 5.30 -0.45
C GLN A 114 -11.52 3.85 -0.70
N SER A 115 -10.82 2.91 -0.08
CA SER A 115 -11.04 1.48 -0.30
C SER A 115 -12.28 0.90 0.40
N HIS A 116 -13.00 1.68 1.21
CA HIS A 116 -14.14 1.21 2.00
C HIS A 116 -15.32 2.17 1.91
N GLY A 117 -16.53 1.63 1.98
CA GLY A 117 -17.73 2.43 2.21
C GLY A 117 -17.83 2.89 3.66
N GLY A 118 -18.29 4.11 3.87
CA GLY A 118 -18.53 4.67 5.19
C GLY A 118 -19.66 3.93 5.91
N ILE A 119 -19.42 3.55 7.17
CA ILE A 119 -20.49 3.04 8.04
C ILE A 119 -21.12 4.21 8.81
N LYS A 120 -20.29 5.14 9.27
CA LYS A 120 -20.69 6.32 10.05
C LYS A 120 -19.68 7.44 9.88
N GLY A 121 -20.18 8.67 9.80
CA GLY A 121 -19.35 9.87 9.66
C GLY A 121 -18.73 9.99 8.27
N THR A 122 -17.70 10.82 8.14
CA THR A 122 -16.96 11.00 6.88
C THR A 122 -15.81 10.00 6.79
N SER A 123 -15.77 9.26 5.70
CA SER A 123 -14.72 8.30 5.37
C SER A 123 -13.36 9.00 5.26
N ARG A 124 -12.31 8.24 5.60
CA ARG A 124 -10.92 8.67 5.41
C ARG A 124 -10.27 7.78 4.37
N SER A 125 -9.95 8.34 3.22
CA SER A 125 -9.10 7.66 2.24
C SER A 125 -7.72 7.38 2.83
N GLY A 126 -7.04 6.33 2.38
CA GLY A 126 -5.60 6.19 2.62
C GLY A 126 -4.82 7.04 1.62
N HIS A 127 -3.73 7.67 2.06
CA HIS A 127 -2.77 8.33 1.18
C HIS A 127 -1.60 7.39 0.90
N TYR A 128 -1.37 7.04 -0.35
CA TYR A 128 -0.35 6.09 -0.77
C TYR A 128 0.75 6.84 -1.49
N ILE A 129 1.99 6.68 -1.02
CA ILE A 129 3.16 7.38 -1.55
C ILE A 129 4.21 6.34 -1.92
N VAL A 130 4.56 6.27 -3.19
CA VAL A 130 5.58 5.34 -3.70
C VAL A 130 6.95 5.99 -3.52
N LEU A 131 7.73 5.52 -2.55
CA LEU A 131 9.07 6.05 -2.27
C LEU A 131 10.16 5.38 -3.11
N ARG A 132 9.94 4.12 -3.50
CA ARG A 132 10.80 3.37 -4.42
C ARG A 132 9.96 2.41 -5.24
N ASP A 133 10.25 2.30 -6.53
CA ASP A 133 9.67 1.28 -7.37
C ASP A 133 10.63 0.80 -8.46
N ASP A 134 11.39 -0.25 -8.15
CA ASP A 134 12.31 -0.89 -9.10
C ASP A 134 11.56 -1.61 -10.25
N ASN A 135 10.26 -1.87 -10.07
CA ASN A 135 9.41 -2.45 -11.10
C ASN A 135 8.98 -1.44 -12.16
N GLN A 136 9.08 -0.13 -11.86
CA GLN A 136 8.70 0.97 -12.74
C GLN A 136 7.25 0.83 -13.24
N PHE A 137 6.35 0.44 -12.35
CA PHE A 137 4.95 0.32 -12.69
C PHE A 137 4.27 1.71 -12.73
N PRO A 138 3.22 1.88 -13.55
CA PRO A 138 2.40 3.08 -13.50
C PRO A 138 1.63 3.16 -12.18
N THR A 139 1.28 4.37 -11.74
CA THR A 139 0.48 4.60 -10.51
C THR A 139 -0.80 3.76 -10.49
N THR A 140 -1.46 3.59 -11.64
CA THR A 140 -2.67 2.77 -11.79
C THR A 140 -2.50 1.31 -11.39
N MET A 141 -1.29 0.75 -11.53
CA MET A 141 -0.99 -0.59 -11.03
C MET A 141 -1.06 -0.61 -9.50
N TRP A 142 -0.47 0.38 -8.84
CA TRP A 142 -0.44 0.48 -7.38
C TRP A 142 -1.81 0.77 -6.78
N GLU A 143 -2.63 1.57 -7.46
CA GLU A 143 -4.04 1.78 -7.11
C GLU A 143 -4.82 0.46 -7.06
N HIS A 144 -4.70 -0.35 -8.12
CA HIS A 144 -5.36 -1.66 -8.18
C HIS A 144 -4.83 -2.63 -7.13
N VAL A 145 -3.51 -2.75 -6.96
CA VAL A 145 -2.91 -3.64 -5.95
C VAL A 145 -3.37 -3.25 -4.55
N ALA A 146 -3.31 -1.95 -4.21
CA ALA A 146 -3.75 -1.45 -2.92
C ALA A 146 -5.25 -1.77 -2.69
N PHE A 147 -6.10 -1.54 -3.69
CA PHE A 147 -7.53 -1.81 -3.60
C PHE A 147 -7.84 -3.29 -3.44
N TYR A 148 -7.23 -4.17 -4.24
CA TYR A 148 -7.45 -5.61 -4.12
C TYR A 148 -6.97 -6.17 -2.78
N LEU A 149 -5.83 -5.67 -2.27
CA LEU A 149 -5.36 -6.06 -0.94
C LEU A 149 -6.29 -5.61 0.19
N CYS A 150 -7.15 -4.61 -0.01
CA CYS A 150 -8.18 -4.24 0.96
C CYS A 150 -9.34 -5.25 1.05
N HIS A 151 -9.45 -6.18 0.09
CA HIS A 151 -10.52 -7.19 0.03
C HIS A 151 -10.11 -8.56 0.60
N VAL A 152 -8.83 -8.76 0.92
CA VAL A 152 -8.29 -10.05 1.41
C VAL A 152 -8.04 -10.05 2.92
N TYR A 153 -8.62 -9.10 3.64
CA TYR A 153 -8.53 -9.06 5.10
C TYR A 153 -9.46 -10.10 5.73
N SER A 154 -8.88 -11.15 6.31
CA SER A 154 -9.56 -12.36 6.77
C SER A 154 -10.60 -12.14 7.89
N ARG A 155 -10.51 -11.03 8.63
CA ARG A 155 -11.40 -10.73 9.77
C ARG A 155 -12.63 -9.91 9.38
N ALA A 156 -12.82 -9.59 8.11
CA ALA A 156 -13.98 -8.84 7.63
C ALA A 156 -14.51 -9.40 6.29
N SER A 157 -15.84 -9.42 6.13
CA SER A 157 -16.50 -9.75 4.85
C SER A 157 -16.75 -8.53 3.97
N ARG A 158 -16.01 -7.44 4.21
CA ARG A 158 -16.11 -6.16 3.51
C ARG A 158 -14.71 -5.63 3.24
N SER A 159 -14.57 -4.83 2.19
CA SER A 159 -13.33 -4.09 1.96
C SER A 159 -13.03 -3.16 3.14
N VAL A 160 -11.77 -3.17 3.57
CA VAL A 160 -11.27 -2.40 4.71
C VAL A 160 -10.47 -1.16 4.27
N SER A 161 -10.14 -0.25 5.20
CA SER A 161 -9.64 1.09 4.84
C SER A 161 -8.18 1.17 4.40
N ILE A 162 -7.40 0.12 4.58
CA ILE A 162 -5.98 0.00 4.21
C ILE A 162 -5.70 -1.47 3.80
N PRO A 163 -4.61 -1.76 3.08
CA PRO A 163 -4.32 -3.10 2.58
C PRO A 163 -4.23 -4.12 3.73
N ALA A 164 -4.70 -5.35 3.51
CA ALA A 164 -4.65 -6.40 4.53
C ALA A 164 -3.26 -6.61 5.15
N PRO A 165 -2.13 -6.58 4.40
CA PRO A 165 -0.80 -6.68 5.01
C PRO A 165 -0.52 -5.58 6.06
N VAL A 166 -1.01 -4.37 5.83
CA VAL A 166 -0.87 -3.25 6.77
C VAL A 166 -1.72 -3.51 8.01
N TYR A 167 -2.97 -3.92 7.83
CA TYR A 167 -3.82 -4.30 8.97
C TYR A 167 -3.23 -5.43 9.80
N TYR A 168 -2.63 -6.44 9.16
CA TYR A 168 -2.01 -7.55 9.89
C TYR A 168 -0.76 -7.13 10.66
N ALA A 169 -0.05 -6.08 10.23
CA ALA A 169 1.09 -5.54 10.95
C ALA A 169 0.68 -4.65 12.15
N ASP A 170 -0.52 -4.07 12.11
CA ASP A 170 -1.09 -3.25 13.21
C ASP A 170 -1.62 -4.09 14.38
N VAL A 171 -1.94 -5.37 14.16
CA VAL A 171 -2.66 -6.26 15.09
C VAL A 171 -1.72 -7.02 16.02
#